data_AF-A0A7S0RYL5-F1
#
_entry.id   AF-A0A7S0RYL5-F1
#
_cell.length_a   1.000
_cell.length_b   1.000
_cell.length_c   1.000
_cell.angle_alpha   90.00
_cell.angle_beta   90.00
_cell.angle_gamma   90.00
#
_symmetry.space_group_name_H-M   'P 1'
#
loop_
_entity.id
_entity.type
_entity.pdbx_description
1 polymer ?
#
loop_
_entity_poly.entity_id
_entity_poly.type
_entity_poly.pdbx_seq_one_letter_code
_entity_poly.pdbx_strand_id
1 'polypeptide(L)'
;ILKASSREMAELGGKTSPAKSCSVVFVIDVGADAEQSAGAPLQLGSFRKGAVEGGKTCERTIRSYATEAVLGYARLMHSFSNKNKVHVLLAHAQGGYEVNP
;
A
#
# COMPACT_ATOMS: atom_id res chain seq x y z
N ILE A 1 13.09 -13.75 5.05
CA ILE A 1 12.70 -13.00 6.27
C ILE A 1 13.96 -12.80 7.10
N LEU A 2 14.55 -11.60 7.08
CA LEU A 2 15.70 -11.27 7.93
C LEU A 2 15.20 -11.06 9.36
N LYS A 3 15.72 -11.88 10.28
CA LYS A 3 15.38 -11.85 11.71
C LYS A 3 16.24 -10.80 12.40
N ALA A 4 15.69 -9.60 12.61
CA ALA A 4 16.31 -8.62 13.51
C ALA A 4 16.30 -9.16 14.95
N SER A 5 17.39 -8.98 15.67
CA SER A 5 17.54 -9.49 17.03
C SER A 5 16.66 -8.69 18.01
N SER A 6 16.07 -9.37 18.99
CA SER A 6 15.10 -8.78 19.93
C SER A 6 15.68 -7.67 20.82
N ARG A 7 17.01 -7.51 20.89
CA ARG A 7 17.66 -6.45 21.67
C ARG A 7 17.68 -5.10 20.97
N GLU A 8 17.86 -5.06 19.65
CA GLU A 8 17.93 -3.79 18.90
C GLU A 8 16.56 -3.06 18.87
N MET A 9 15.45 -3.80 18.92
CA MET A 9 14.11 -3.20 19.03
C MET A 9 13.80 -2.58 20.40
N ALA A 10 14.43 -3.05 21.47
CA ALA A 10 14.15 -2.57 22.83
C ALA A 10 14.81 -1.21 23.11
N GLU A 11 16.00 -0.95 22.56
CA GLU A 11 16.72 0.32 22.76
C GLU A 11 16.10 1.48 21.97
N LEU A 12 15.44 1.21 20.85
CA LEU A 12 14.66 2.19 20.10
C LEU A 12 13.37 2.64 20.82
N GLY A 13 12.87 1.86 21.79
CA GLY A 13 11.64 2.15 22.54
C GLY A 13 11.79 3.16 23.68
N GLY A 14 13.02 3.42 24.16
CA GLY A 14 13.27 4.17 25.41
C GLY A 14 13.43 5.70 25.27
N LYS A 15 13.46 6.24 24.04
CA LYS A 15 13.66 7.69 23.79
C LYS A 15 12.62 8.32 22.85
N THR A 16 11.41 7.78 22.79
CA THR A 16 10.34 8.43 22.03
C THR A 16 9.50 9.30 22.98
N SER A 17 9.68 10.61 22.87
CA SER A 17 8.68 11.58 23.32
C SER A 17 7.30 11.21 22.74
N PRO A 18 6.16 11.61 23.34
CA PRO A 18 4.84 11.30 22.81
C PRO A 18 4.83 11.56 21.30
N ALA A 19 4.56 10.51 20.52
CA ALA A 19 4.78 10.51 19.07
C ALA A 19 4.19 11.79 18.48
N LYS A 20 5.08 12.68 18.01
CA LYS A 20 4.73 13.95 17.38
C LYS A 20 3.76 13.62 16.25
N SER A 21 2.61 14.29 16.21
CA SER A 21 1.60 14.06 15.17
C SER A 21 2.27 14.20 13.79
N CYS A 22 2.22 13.16 12.97
CA CYS A 22 2.81 13.16 11.64
C CYS A 22 1.72 13.42 10.60
N SER A 23 2.01 14.25 9.61
CA SER A 23 1.15 14.45 8.44
C SER A 23 1.88 13.95 7.21
N VAL A 24 1.25 13.04 6.47
CA VAL A 24 1.80 12.45 5.24
C VAL A 24 0.88 12.78 4.08
N VAL A 25 1.46 13.16 2.94
CA VAL A 25 0.73 13.42 1.70
C VAL A 25 1.16 12.38 0.67
N PHE A 26 0.21 11.58 0.19
CA PHE A 26 0.39 10.70 -0.96
C PHE A 26 -0.18 11.38 -2.20
N VAL A 27 0.55 11.27 -3.31
CA VAL A 27 0.07 11.69 -4.63
C VAL A 27 -0.08 10.44 -5.48
N ILE A 28 -1.29 10.19 -5.98
CA ILE A 28 -1.59 9.05 -6.85
C ILE A 28 -1.85 9.60 -8.25
N ASP A 29 -1.12 9.06 -9.22
CA ASP A 29 -1.31 9.41 -10.62
C ASP A 29 -2.65 8.85 -11.16
N VAL A 30 -3.42 9.73 -11.80
CA VAL A 30 -4.66 9.40 -12.50
C VAL A 30 -4.53 9.48 -14.03
N GLY A 31 -3.31 9.51 -14.54
CA GLY A 31 -3.00 9.35 -15.96
C GLY A 31 -3.47 8.01 -16.54
N ALA A 32 -3.62 7.98 -17.86
CA ALA A 32 -4.02 6.79 -18.61
C ALA A 32 -3.02 5.64 -18.42
N ASP A 33 -1.73 5.95 -18.25
CA ASP A 33 -0.69 4.95 -18.00
C ASP A 33 -0.89 4.23 -16.65
N ALA A 34 -1.47 4.90 -15.66
CA ALA A 34 -1.79 4.28 -14.37
C ALA A 34 -2.98 3.30 -14.46
N GLU A 35 -3.75 3.30 -15.56
CA GLU A 35 -4.80 2.31 -15.82
C GLU A 35 -4.26 1.02 -16.48
N GLN A 36 -2.98 0.99 -16.86
CA GLN A 36 -2.38 -0.22 -17.39
C GLN A 36 -2.34 -1.33 -16.34
N SER A 37 -2.32 -2.58 -16.80
CA SER A 37 -2.17 -3.74 -15.92
C SER A 37 -0.85 -3.64 -15.14
N ALA A 38 -0.89 -3.95 -13.85
CA ALA A 38 0.30 -4.05 -13.02
C ALA A 38 1.10 -5.36 -13.24
N GLY A 39 0.67 -6.24 -14.15
CA GLY A 39 1.36 -7.49 -14.49
C GLY A 39 1.32 -8.57 -13.40
N ALA A 40 0.51 -8.37 -12.36
CA ALA A 40 0.37 -9.29 -11.24
C ALA A 40 -1.03 -9.91 -11.22
N PRO A 41 -1.20 -11.18 -11.66
CA PRO A 41 -2.50 -11.83 -11.70
C PRO A 41 -3.01 -12.12 -10.28
N LEU A 42 -4.27 -11.77 -10.04
CA LEU A 42 -5.01 -12.13 -8.84
C LEU A 42 -5.88 -13.33 -9.13
N GLN A 43 -5.71 -14.39 -8.34
CA GLN A 43 -6.60 -15.54 -8.41
C GLN A 43 -7.80 -15.29 -7.50
N LEU A 44 -8.96 -15.03 -8.10
CA LEU A 44 -10.21 -14.88 -7.37
C LEU A 44 -10.73 -16.27 -7.02
N GLY A 45 -10.34 -16.77 -5.84
CA GLY A 45 -10.89 -18.02 -5.32
C GLY A 45 -12.35 -17.85 -4.92
N SER A 46 -13.22 -18.78 -5.34
CA SER A 46 -14.50 -18.99 -4.68
C SER A 46 -14.31 -20.11 -3.64
N PHE A 47 -14.38 -19.76 -2.36
CA PHE A 47 -14.40 -20.77 -1.30
C PHE A 47 -15.78 -21.44 -1.26
N ARG A 48 -15.86 -22.68 -1.75
CA ARG A 48 -16.97 -23.59 -1.46
C ARG A 48 -16.42 -24.75 -0.64
N LYS A 49 -17.01 -24.99 0.54
CA LYS A 49 -16.77 -26.11 1.49
C LYS A 49 -15.67 -27.10 1.04
N GLY A 50 -14.40 -26.73 1.27
CA GLY A 50 -13.27 -27.65 1.15
C GLY A 50 -12.60 -27.81 -0.23
N ALA A 51 -13.05 -27.13 -1.29
CA ALA A 51 -12.35 -27.13 -2.58
C ALA A 51 -12.18 -25.71 -3.13
N VAL A 52 -10.95 -25.34 -3.49
CA VAL A 52 -10.68 -24.16 -4.31
C VAL A 52 -10.96 -24.57 -5.75
N GLU A 53 -12.17 -24.31 -6.24
CA GLU A 53 -12.44 -24.38 -7.69
C GLU A 53 -11.53 -23.37 -8.40
N GLY A 54 -11.01 -23.73 -9.58
CA GLY A 54 -10.09 -22.90 -10.36
C GLY A 54 -10.66 -21.51 -10.59
N GLY A 55 -10.21 -20.57 -9.75
CA GLY A 55 -10.72 -19.21 -9.72
C GLY A 55 -10.38 -18.46 -11.00
N LYS A 56 -11.29 -17.59 -11.44
CA LYS A 56 -10.98 -16.64 -12.53
C LYS A 56 -9.79 -15.80 -12.11
N THR A 57 -8.86 -15.61 -13.03
CA THR A 57 -7.80 -14.63 -12.85
C THR A 57 -8.30 -13.26 -13.29
N CYS A 58 -7.98 -12.22 -12.51
CA CYS A 58 -8.10 -10.84 -12.94
C CYS A 58 -6.78 -10.11 -12.68
N GLU A 59 -6.55 -9.03 -13.41
CA GLU A 59 -5.38 -8.17 -13.18
C GLU A 59 -5.86 -6.81 -12.68
N ARG A 60 -5.13 -6.27 -11.72
CA ARG A 60 -5.34 -4.93 -11.18
C ARG A 60 -4.55 -3.92 -12.01
N THR A 61 -5.08 -2.71 -12.14
CA THR A 61 -4.33 -1.59 -12.71
C THR A 61 -3.26 -1.10 -11.74
N ILE A 62 -2.21 -0.46 -12.25
CA ILE A 62 -1.15 0.16 -11.43
C ILE A 62 -1.77 1.09 -10.38
N ARG A 63 -2.76 1.91 -10.78
CA ARG A 63 -3.47 2.82 -9.89
C ARG A 63 -4.20 2.10 -8.77
N SER A 64 -4.91 1.01 -9.09
CA SER A 64 -5.65 0.25 -8.07
C SER A 64 -4.70 -0.35 -7.02
N TYR A 65 -3.52 -0.83 -7.44
CA TYR A 65 -2.45 -1.29 -6.55
C TYR A 65 -1.92 -0.16 -5.65
N ALA A 66 -1.57 0.99 -6.23
CA ALA A 66 -1.04 2.14 -5.49
C ALA A 66 -2.08 2.65 -4.47
N THR A 67 -3.34 2.72 -4.87
CA THR A 67 -4.45 3.15 -4.01
C THR A 67 -4.64 2.20 -2.83
N GLU A 68 -4.66 0.89 -3.07
CA GLU A 68 -4.80 -0.10 -2.01
C GLU A 68 -3.64 -0.05 -1.01
N ALA A 69 -2.41 0.12 -1.48
CA ALA A 69 -1.24 0.26 -0.63
C ALA A 69 -1.31 1.51 0.26
N VAL A 70 -1.71 2.66 -0.30
CA VAL A 70 -1.89 3.92 0.44
C VAL A 70 -3.00 3.79 1.48
N LEU A 71 -4.13 3.16 1.13
CA LEU A 71 -5.22 2.93 2.09
C LEU A 71 -4.80 1.96 3.20
N GLY A 72 -4.04 0.91 2.88
CA GLY A 72 -3.44 0.00 3.85
C GLY A 72 -2.52 0.73 4.83
N TYR A 73 -1.64 1.60 4.31
CA TYR A 73 -0.78 2.45 5.13
C TYR A 73 -1.59 3.39 6.02
N ALA A 74 -2.60 4.07 5.47
CA ALA A 74 -3.45 4.99 6.22
C ALA A 74 -4.18 4.27 7.37
N ARG A 75 -4.70 3.06 7.11
CA ARG A 75 -5.34 2.22 8.12
C ARG A 75 -4.39 1.87 9.26
N LEU A 76 -3.17 1.44 8.94
CA LEU A 76 -2.15 1.13 9.95
C LEU A 76 -1.77 2.37 10.76
N MET A 77 -1.51 3.51 10.10
CA MET A 77 -1.18 4.77 10.76
C MET A 77 -2.28 5.26 11.70
N HIS A 78 -3.54 5.10 11.31
CA HIS A 78 -4.69 5.43 12.15
C HIS A 78 -4.80 4.49 13.36
N SER A 79 -4.48 3.19 13.20
CA SER A 79 -4.43 2.24 14.32
C SER A 79 -3.33 2.55 15.34
N PHE A 80 -2.22 3.18 14.92
CA PHE A 80 -1.17 3.62 15.85
C PHE A 80 -1.50 4.94 16.56
N SER A 81 -2.12 5.90 15.87
CA SER A 81 -2.51 7.18 16.46
C SER A 81 -3.55 7.92 15.62
N ASN A 82 -4.65 8.33 16.26
CA ASN A 82 -5.68 9.17 15.64
C ASN A 82 -5.25 10.63 15.40
N LYS A 83 -4.06 11.03 15.88
CA LYS A 83 -3.48 12.35 15.64
C LYS A 83 -2.72 12.45 14.31
N ASN A 84 -2.41 11.31 13.69
CA ASN A 84 -1.76 11.28 12.39
C ASN A 84 -2.77 11.64 11.30
N LYS A 85 -2.34 12.45 10.34
CA LYS A 85 -3.15 12.82 9.18
C LYS A 85 -2.52 12.23 7.93
N VAL A 86 -3.35 11.56 7.12
CA VAL A 86 -2.95 11.07 5.80
C VAL A 86 -3.81 11.77 4.78
N HIS A 87 -3.17 12.55 3.91
CA HIS A 87 -3.80 13.22 2.79
C HIS A 87 -3.50 12.42 1.53
N VAL A 88 -4.50 12.22 0.69
CA VAL A 88 -4.35 11.57 -0.62
C VAL A 88 -4.80 12.54 -1.68
N LEU A 89 -3.88 12.89 -2.58
CA LEU A 89 -4.13 13.76 -3.72
C LEU A 89 -4.15 12.91 -4.99
N LEU A 90 -5.21 13.06 -5.77
CA LEU A 90 -5.28 12.49 -7.11
C LEU A 90 -4.79 13.57 -8.09
N ALA A 91 -3.73 13.27 -8.84
CA ALA A 91 -3.13 14.22 -9.77
C ALA A 91 -2.81 13.53 -11.08
N HIS A 92 -2.86 14.26 -12.19
CA HIS A 92 -2.40 13.75 -13.48
C HIS A 92 -0.92 14.14 -13.64
N ALA A 93 -0.01 13.16 -13.69
CA ALA A 93 1.40 13.45 -13.97
C ALA A 93 1.54 13.87 -15.45
N GLN A 94 1.72 15.16 -15.72
CA GLN A 94 2.15 15.63 -17.05
C GLN A 94 3.66 15.38 -17.21
N GLY A 95 4.05 14.13 -17.39
CA GLY A 95 5.43 13.72 -17.58
C GLY A 95 5.56 12.21 -17.48
N GLY A 96 5.76 11.55 -18.62
CA GLY A 96 5.83 10.10 -18.70
C GLY A 96 6.97 9.54 -17.85
N TYR A 97 6.66 8.58 -16.99
CA TYR A 97 7.66 7.70 -16.42
C TYR A 97 8.00 6.66 -17.49
N GLU A 98 9.15 6.78 -18.15
CA GLU A 98 9.71 5.65 -18.90
C GLU A 98 10.02 4.53 -17.91
N VAL A 99 9.13 3.55 -17.83
CA VAL A 99 9.43 2.27 -17.20
C VAL A 99 10.29 1.51 -18.20
N ASN A 100 11.62 1.64 -18.07
CA ASN A 100 12.52 0.74 -18.78
C ASN A 100 12.31 -0.68 -18.23
N PRO A 101 11.96 -1.67 -19.10
CA PRO A 101 11.74 -3.05 -18.70
C PRO A 101 12.99 -3.75 -18.17
#